data_AF-A0A6G7KAI7-F1
#
_entry.id   AF-A0A6G7KAI7-F1
#
_cell.length_a   1.000
_cell.length_b   1.000
_cell.length_c   1.000
_cell.angle_alpha   90.00
_cell.angle_beta   90.00
_cell.angle_gamma   90.00
#
_symmetry.space_group_name_H-M   'P 1'
#
loop_
_entity.id
_entity.type
_entity.pdbx_description
1 polymer ?
#
loop_
_entity_poly.entity_id
_entity_poly.type
_entity_poly.pdbx_seq_one_letter_code
_entity_poly.pdbx_strand_id
1 'polypeptide(L)'
;MNQALVTIVLHAIKEQYVSEKAFYSGQLGISSQSWDRWKKGEHGLKPDNMQIVAKLFSDYEWMLVQKVSRNAEILPEVADDPVREYQFLKYQIAKKWLTTGIAAVKWKNVEETNTDQPIRKPSVTSLRLETNYDFWSYKDIIDLRLPSVIRQQIETKKVDLLEWFEDNDPDSIHTLQP
;
A
#
# COMPACT_ATOMS: atom_id res chain seq x y z
N MET A 1 -19.04 10.34 0.74
CA MET A 1 -17.71 9.76 1.02
C MET A 1 -17.27 9.00 -0.22
N ASN A 2 -16.01 9.12 -0.61
CA ASN A 2 -15.51 8.57 -1.86
C ASN A 2 -15.37 7.04 -1.75
N GLN A 3 -16.10 6.27 -2.57
CA GLN A 3 -16.09 4.80 -2.53
C GLN A 3 -14.76 4.21 -2.99
N ALA A 4 -14.02 4.89 -3.86
CA ALA A 4 -12.67 4.47 -4.25
C ALA A 4 -11.70 4.52 -3.05
N LEU A 5 -11.78 5.57 -2.23
CA LEU A 5 -10.99 5.66 -0.99
C LEU A 5 -11.25 4.46 -0.07
N VAL A 6 -12.53 4.13 0.16
CA VAL A 6 -12.91 2.99 1.00
C VAL A 6 -12.33 1.71 0.44
N THR A 7 -12.48 1.48 -0.86
CA THR A 7 -12.01 0.26 -1.55
C THR A 7 -10.49 0.09 -1.43
N ILE A 8 -9.72 1.15 -1.66
CA ILE A 8 -8.26 1.14 -1.53
C ILE A 8 -7.82 0.89 -0.08
N VAL A 9 -8.49 1.51 0.89
CA VAL A 9 -8.21 1.30 2.33
C VAL A 9 -8.49 -0.15 2.74
N LEU A 10 -9.61 -0.72 2.31
CA LEU A 10 -9.95 -2.12 2.60
C LEU A 10 -8.93 -3.09 1.99
N HIS A 11 -8.48 -2.80 0.76
CA HIS A 11 -7.40 -3.55 0.14
C HIS A 11 -6.12 -3.48 0.98
N ALA A 12 -5.69 -2.28 1.37
CA ALA A 12 -4.51 -2.10 2.21
C ALA A 12 -4.64 -2.86 3.54
N ILE A 13 -5.79 -2.78 4.22
CA ILE A 13 -6.04 -3.53 5.46
C ILE A 13 -5.90 -5.04 5.21
N LYS A 14 -6.49 -5.56 4.13
CA LYS A 14 -6.37 -6.98 3.75
C LYS A 14 -4.91 -7.38 3.53
N GLU A 15 -4.05 -6.49 3.05
CA GLU A 15 -2.63 -6.78 2.85
C GLU A 15 -1.80 -6.79 4.14
N GLN A 16 -2.15 -5.97 5.15
CA GLN A 16 -1.31 -5.80 6.35
C GLN A 16 -1.88 -6.43 7.62
N TYR A 17 -3.18 -6.69 7.68
CA TYR A 17 -3.88 -7.17 8.88
C TYR A 17 -4.56 -8.50 8.62
N VAL A 18 -4.64 -9.34 9.65
CA VAL A 18 -5.26 -10.68 9.54
C VAL A 18 -6.75 -10.61 9.22
N SER A 19 -7.43 -9.52 9.61
CA SER A 19 -8.81 -9.21 9.23
C SER A 19 -9.13 -7.73 9.40
N GLU A 20 -10.22 -7.26 8.78
CA GLU A 20 -10.78 -5.92 9.04
C GLU A 20 -11.08 -5.71 10.52
N LYS A 21 -11.62 -6.73 11.20
CA LYS A 21 -11.90 -6.70 12.64
C LYS A 21 -10.65 -6.40 13.44
N ALA A 22 -9.57 -7.10 13.13
CA ALA A 22 -8.29 -6.91 13.77
C ALA A 22 -7.84 -5.42 13.68
N PHE A 23 -8.07 -4.78 12.53
CA PHE A 23 -7.78 -3.36 12.34
C PHE A 23 -8.78 -2.43 13.07
N TYR A 24 -10.08 -2.52 12.81
CA TYR A 24 -11.03 -1.53 13.35
C TYR A 24 -11.18 -1.63 14.88
N SER A 25 -11.11 -2.83 15.46
CA SER A 25 -11.22 -2.98 16.92
C SER A 25 -9.89 -2.75 17.61
N GLY A 26 -8.78 -3.17 16.99
CA GLY A 26 -7.45 -3.10 17.59
C GLY A 26 -6.74 -1.76 17.40
N GLN A 27 -6.93 -1.10 16.25
CA GLN A 27 -6.25 0.17 15.92
C GLN A 27 -7.19 1.37 16.04
N LEU A 28 -8.42 1.27 15.53
CA LEU A 28 -9.37 2.38 15.56
C LEU A 28 -10.21 2.44 16.85
N GLY A 29 -10.29 1.33 17.60
CA GLY A 29 -11.11 1.23 18.81
C GLY A 29 -12.61 1.43 18.56
N ILE A 30 -13.12 1.06 17.37
CA ILE A 30 -14.54 1.26 17.00
C ILE A 30 -15.32 -0.06 16.92
N SER A 31 -16.64 0.06 16.93
CA SER A 31 -17.56 -1.08 16.75
C SER A 31 -17.65 -1.52 15.27
N SER A 32 -18.08 -2.77 15.04
CA SER A 32 -18.40 -3.25 13.68
C SER A 32 -19.45 -2.39 13.00
N GLN A 33 -20.47 -1.93 13.74
CA GLN A 33 -21.52 -1.09 13.19
C GLN A 33 -20.96 0.25 12.69
N SER A 34 -20.08 0.88 13.47
CA SER A 34 -19.41 2.13 13.08
C SER A 34 -18.54 1.92 11.84
N TRP A 35 -17.84 0.79 11.77
CA TRP A 35 -17.03 0.42 10.60
C TRP A 35 -17.87 0.22 9.35
N ASP A 36 -18.99 -0.50 9.44
CA ASP A 36 -19.89 -0.75 8.32
C ASP A 36 -20.58 0.53 7.83
N ARG A 37 -20.99 1.43 8.74
CA ARG A 37 -21.51 2.75 8.38
C ARG A 37 -20.49 3.60 7.64
N TRP A 38 -19.22 3.52 8.05
CA TRP A 38 -18.14 4.17 7.32
C TRP A 38 -17.97 3.57 5.92
N LYS A 39 -17.89 2.24 5.78
CA LYS A 39 -17.78 1.62 4.44
C LYS A 39 -18.93 2.03 3.50
N LYS A 40 -20.14 2.14 4.02
CA LYS A 40 -21.33 2.53 3.23
C LYS A 40 -21.42 4.02 2.91
N GLY A 41 -20.53 4.86 3.44
CA GLY A 41 -20.63 6.30 3.23
C GLY A 41 -21.64 7.01 4.13
N GLU A 42 -22.27 6.29 5.06
CA GLU A 42 -23.35 6.81 5.90
C GLU A 42 -22.83 7.77 6.98
N HIS A 43 -21.66 7.48 7.57
CA HIS A 43 -20.99 8.32 8.57
C HIS A 43 -19.47 8.31 8.36
N GLY A 44 -18.82 9.47 8.55
CA GLY A 44 -17.36 9.56 8.53
C GLY A 44 -16.71 8.97 9.78
N LEU A 45 -15.43 8.62 9.69
CA LEU A 45 -14.60 8.38 10.86
C LEU A 45 -14.21 9.71 11.53
N LYS A 46 -13.93 9.66 12.83
CA LYS A 46 -13.32 10.80 13.54
C LYS A 46 -11.97 11.17 12.91
N PRO A 47 -11.53 12.44 12.98
CA PRO A 47 -10.25 12.87 12.42
C PRO A 47 -9.06 12.00 12.88
N ASP A 48 -8.97 11.67 14.17
CA ASP A 48 -7.89 10.83 14.71
C ASP A 48 -7.90 9.42 14.10
N ASN A 49 -9.09 8.83 13.90
CA ASN A 49 -9.22 7.53 13.24
C ASN A 49 -8.81 7.61 11.77
N MET A 50 -9.10 8.73 11.10
CA MET A 50 -8.68 8.95 9.72
C MET A 50 -7.14 9.11 9.62
N GLN A 51 -6.49 9.71 10.62
CA GLN A 51 -5.02 9.73 10.68
C GLN A 51 -4.43 8.33 10.84
N ILE A 52 -5.08 7.44 11.60
CA ILE A 52 -4.67 6.03 11.72
C ILE A 52 -4.84 5.30 10.38
N VAL A 53 -5.94 5.56 9.66
CA VAL A 53 -6.16 5.03 8.31
C VAL A 53 -5.07 5.52 7.34
N ALA A 54 -4.73 6.81 7.37
CA ALA A 54 -3.68 7.36 6.51
C ALA A 54 -2.32 6.68 6.75
N LYS A 55 -2.01 6.32 8.00
CA LYS A 55 -0.78 5.60 8.39
C LYS A 55 -0.71 4.13 7.90
N LEU A 56 -1.74 3.62 7.24
CA LEU A 56 -1.63 2.39 6.45
C LEU A 56 -0.67 2.56 5.27
N PHE A 57 -0.44 3.80 4.85
CA PHE A 57 0.36 4.19 3.70
C PHE A 57 1.51 5.08 4.16
N SER A 58 2.55 5.22 3.34
CA SER A 58 3.44 6.39 3.46
C SER A 58 2.68 7.67 3.12
N ASP A 59 3.22 8.84 3.50
CA ASP A 59 2.60 10.13 3.14
C ASP A 59 2.47 10.30 1.61
N TYR A 60 3.49 9.84 0.87
CA TYR A 60 3.49 9.87 -0.59
C TYR A 60 2.42 8.94 -1.17
N GLU A 61 2.31 7.71 -0.65
CA GLU A 61 1.28 6.77 -1.06
C GLU A 61 -0.11 7.27 -0.71
N TRP A 62 -0.29 7.89 0.47
CA TRP A 62 -1.57 8.50 0.86
C TRP A 62 -1.97 9.62 -0.11
N MET A 63 -1.02 10.46 -0.53
CA MET A 63 -1.26 11.43 -1.60
C MET A 63 -1.74 10.75 -2.90
N LEU A 64 -1.14 9.63 -3.29
CA LEU A 64 -1.61 8.86 -4.46
C LEU A 64 -3.03 8.34 -4.26
N VAL A 65 -3.36 7.79 -3.09
CA VAL A 65 -4.72 7.34 -2.76
C VAL A 65 -5.72 8.49 -2.91
N GLN A 66 -5.38 9.69 -2.42
CA GLN A 66 -6.24 10.88 -2.58
C GLN A 66 -6.41 11.28 -4.05
N LYS A 67 -5.34 11.22 -4.86
CA LYS A 67 -5.41 11.50 -6.31
C LYS A 67 -6.31 10.50 -7.04
N VAL A 68 -6.14 9.20 -6.78
CA VAL A 68 -6.98 8.14 -7.38
C VAL A 68 -8.43 8.31 -6.97
N SER A 69 -8.67 8.56 -5.68
CA SER A 69 -10.02 8.80 -5.17
C SER A 69 -10.68 9.97 -5.89
N ARG A 70 -9.99 11.11 -6.03
CA ARG A 70 -10.51 12.26 -6.78
C ARG A 70 -10.77 11.93 -8.26
N ASN A 71 -9.88 11.18 -8.90
CA ASN A 71 -10.05 10.79 -10.30
C ASN A 71 -11.27 9.87 -10.50
N ALA A 72 -11.55 8.97 -9.54
CA ALA A 72 -12.73 8.11 -9.57
C ALA A 72 -14.06 8.88 -9.57
N GLU A 73 -14.08 10.16 -9.18
CA GLU A 73 -15.29 10.98 -9.24
C GLU A 73 -15.62 11.46 -10.66
N ILE A 74 -14.65 11.37 -11.58
CA ILE A 74 -14.73 11.96 -12.93
C ILE A 74 -14.49 10.91 -14.02
N LEU A 75 -13.65 9.92 -13.75
CA LEU A 75 -13.21 8.89 -14.69
C LEU A 75 -13.86 7.54 -14.32
N PRO A 76 -14.84 7.04 -15.12
CA PRO A 76 -15.52 5.78 -14.85
C PRO A 76 -14.57 4.58 -14.74
N GLU A 77 -13.54 4.53 -15.57
CA GLU A 77 -12.54 3.46 -15.56
C GLU A 77 -11.75 3.37 -14.24
N VAL A 78 -11.55 4.51 -13.57
CA VAL A 78 -10.92 4.57 -12.25
C VAL A 78 -11.93 4.24 -11.15
N ALA A 79 -13.20 4.59 -11.34
CA ALA A 79 -14.27 4.24 -10.41
C ALA A 79 -14.56 2.74 -10.39
N ASP A 80 -14.45 2.08 -11.55
CA ASP A 80 -14.70 0.64 -11.72
C ASP A 80 -13.62 -0.20 -11.01
N ASP A 81 -12.35 0.20 -11.09
CA ASP A 81 -11.24 -0.47 -10.38
C ASP A 81 -10.18 0.49 -9.80
N PRO A 82 -10.49 1.13 -8.66
CA PRO A 82 -9.59 2.09 -8.03
C PRO A 82 -8.37 1.45 -7.40
N VAL A 83 -8.43 0.16 -7.05
CA VAL A 83 -7.30 -0.57 -6.48
C VAL A 83 -6.26 -0.82 -7.55
N ARG A 84 -6.68 -1.29 -8.73
CA ARG A 84 -5.79 -1.48 -9.87
C ARG A 84 -5.14 -0.18 -10.30
N GLU A 85 -5.91 0.90 -10.40
CA GLU A 85 -5.36 2.22 -10.75
C GLU A 85 -4.29 2.69 -9.74
N TYR A 86 -4.57 2.55 -8.44
CA TYR A 86 -3.62 2.88 -7.39
C TYR A 86 -2.34 2.04 -7.48
N GLN A 87 -2.48 0.72 -7.66
CA GLN A 87 -1.33 -0.19 -7.80
C GLN A 87 -0.53 0.10 -9.07
N PHE A 88 -1.20 0.41 -10.18
CA PHE A 88 -0.58 0.82 -11.44
C PHE A 88 0.24 2.09 -11.27
N LEU A 89 -0.33 3.15 -10.72
CA LEU A 89 0.41 4.40 -10.46
C LEU A 89 1.61 4.16 -9.56
N LYS A 90 1.42 3.43 -8.46
CA LYS A 90 2.49 3.08 -7.53
C LYS A 90 3.64 2.34 -8.23
N TYR A 91 3.31 1.40 -9.11
CA TYR A 91 4.28 0.63 -9.88
C TYR A 91 5.03 1.47 -10.92
N GLN A 92 4.31 2.28 -11.70
CA GLN A 92 4.92 3.16 -12.71
C GLN A 92 5.86 4.19 -12.07
N ILE A 93 5.50 4.73 -10.91
CA ILE A 93 6.36 5.66 -10.18
C ILE A 93 7.60 4.94 -9.64
N ALA A 94 7.44 3.75 -9.05
CA ALA A 94 8.57 2.95 -8.58
C ALA A 94 9.54 2.61 -9.73
N LYS A 95 9.02 2.16 -10.87
CA LYS A 95 9.81 1.91 -12.09
C LYS A 95 10.56 3.18 -12.53
N LYS A 96 9.88 4.32 -12.57
CA LYS A 96 10.52 5.60 -12.89
C LYS A 96 11.66 5.93 -11.92
N TRP A 97 11.44 5.79 -10.62
CA TRP A 97 12.46 6.09 -9.62
C TRP A 97 13.71 5.20 -9.73
N LEU A 98 13.51 3.92 -10.03
CA LEU A 98 14.60 2.97 -10.23
C LEU A 98 15.38 3.30 -11.51
N THR A 99 14.68 3.46 -12.63
CA THR A 99 15.31 3.75 -13.94
C THR A 99 16.10 5.06 -13.94
N THR A 100 15.66 6.07 -13.19
CA THR A 100 16.39 7.34 -13.08
C THR A 100 17.49 7.31 -12.01
N GLY A 101 17.63 6.23 -11.25
CA GLY A 101 18.66 6.08 -10.21
C GLY A 101 18.47 7.00 -9.00
N ILE A 102 17.25 7.50 -8.76
CA ILE A 102 16.97 8.45 -7.65
C ILE A 102 16.48 7.78 -6.38
N ALA A 103 16.08 6.50 -6.47
CA ALA A 103 15.61 5.73 -5.33
C ALA A 103 16.72 4.92 -4.67
N ALA A 104 16.78 4.99 -3.34
CA ALA A 104 17.43 3.98 -2.52
C ALA A 104 16.45 2.82 -2.27
N VAL A 105 16.93 1.59 -2.43
CA VAL A 105 16.12 0.37 -2.28
C VAL A 105 16.49 -0.36 -1.00
N LYS A 106 15.49 -0.76 -0.21
CA LYS A 106 15.67 -1.52 1.04
C LYS A 106 14.59 -2.58 1.19
N TRP A 107 14.98 -3.78 1.61
CA TRP A 107 14.01 -4.77 2.07
C TRP A 107 13.61 -4.48 3.51
N LYS A 108 12.30 -4.51 3.79
CA LYS A 108 11.76 -4.42 5.14
C LYS A 108 11.12 -5.75 5.50
N ASN A 109 11.64 -6.36 6.55
CA ASN A 109 11.00 -7.49 7.22
C ASN A 109 9.92 -6.95 8.15
N VAL A 110 8.68 -7.38 7.99
CA VAL A 110 7.60 -7.01 8.94
C VAL A 110 7.91 -7.49 10.37
N GLU A 111 8.75 -8.53 10.51
CA GLU A 111 9.20 -9.07 11.79
C GLU A 111 10.02 -8.09 12.66
N GLU A 112 10.63 -7.05 12.06
CA GLU A 112 11.40 -6.04 12.81
C GLU A 112 10.52 -4.90 13.36
N THR A 113 9.23 -4.85 13.00
CA THR A 113 8.28 -3.85 13.53
C THR A 113 7.28 -4.49 14.49
N ASN A 114 7.65 -4.48 15.78
CA ASN A 114 6.83 -4.73 16.96
C ASN A 114 6.28 -6.15 17.13
N THR A 115 6.98 -6.94 17.94
CA THR A 115 6.52 -8.18 18.60
C THR A 115 5.23 -8.02 19.43
N ASP A 116 4.74 -6.80 19.64
CA ASP A 116 3.56 -6.47 20.47
C ASP A 116 2.24 -6.32 19.70
N GLN A 117 2.20 -6.55 18.38
CA GLN A 117 0.93 -6.47 17.61
C GLN A 117 0.57 -7.81 16.94
N PRO A 118 -0.12 -8.74 17.66
CA PRO A 118 -0.57 -10.05 17.15
C PRO A 118 -1.65 -9.98 16.04
N ILE A 119 -1.86 -8.80 15.48
CA ILE A 119 -2.96 -8.42 14.60
C ILE A 119 -2.47 -8.26 13.14
N ARG A 120 -1.16 -8.04 12.94
CA ARG A 120 -0.57 -7.91 11.60
C ARG A 120 -0.32 -9.28 10.97
N LYS A 121 -0.44 -9.37 9.64
CA LYS A 121 -0.11 -10.59 8.91
C LYS A 121 1.39 -10.89 9.07
N PRO A 122 1.77 -12.08 9.58
CA PRO A 122 3.15 -12.51 9.51
C PRO A 122 3.54 -12.71 8.03
N SER A 123 4.83 -12.55 7.73
CA SER A 123 5.45 -12.87 6.44
C SER A 123 4.94 -12.12 5.19
N VAL A 124 4.93 -10.78 5.22
CA VAL A 124 4.99 -10.00 3.96
C VAL A 124 6.34 -9.30 3.93
N THR A 125 7.20 -9.64 2.96
CA THR A 125 8.40 -8.84 2.69
C THR A 125 7.97 -7.64 1.86
N SER A 126 8.30 -6.43 2.30
CA SER A 126 8.06 -5.23 1.49
C SER A 126 9.39 -4.68 0.95
N LEU A 127 9.44 -4.45 -0.35
CA LEU A 127 10.51 -3.70 -1.00
C LEU A 127 10.20 -2.21 -0.88
N ARG A 128 11.00 -1.51 -0.09
CA ARG A 128 10.89 -0.07 0.11
C ARG A 128 11.78 0.66 -0.88
N LEU A 129 11.19 1.61 -1.60
CA LEU A 129 11.90 2.59 -2.41
C LEU A 129 11.80 3.95 -1.70
N GLU A 130 12.93 4.60 -1.44
CA GLU A 130 13.00 5.92 -0.82
C GLU A 130 13.65 6.90 -1.79
N THR A 131 13.00 8.01 -2.11
CA THR A 131 13.65 9.17 -2.73
C THR A 131 13.97 10.21 -1.66
N ASN A 132 15.14 10.82 -1.75
CA ASN A 132 15.58 11.86 -0.84
C ASN A 132 15.69 13.19 -1.60
N TYR A 133 15.28 14.27 -0.95
CA TYR A 133 15.35 15.63 -1.48
C TYR A 133 16.49 16.45 -0.85
N ASP A 134 17.48 15.78 -0.27
CA ASP A 134 18.60 16.38 0.48
C ASP A 134 18.20 17.20 1.71
N PHE A 135 16.97 17.01 2.19
CA PHE A 135 16.49 17.56 3.45
C PHE A 135 16.22 16.45 4.47
N TRP A 136 16.70 16.65 5.69
CA TRP A 136 16.47 15.70 6.77
C TRP A 136 14.97 15.45 6.96
N SER A 137 14.57 14.18 7.06
CA SER A 137 13.19 13.69 7.21
C SER A 137 12.22 13.83 6.03
N TYR A 138 12.56 14.60 4.99
CA TYR A 138 11.69 14.75 3.82
C TYR A 138 12.05 13.72 2.75
N LYS A 139 11.33 12.60 2.78
CA LYS A 139 11.49 11.51 1.83
C LYS A 139 10.13 11.09 1.31
N ASP A 140 10.06 10.81 0.02
CA ASP A 140 8.94 10.05 -0.51
C ASP A 140 9.28 8.57 -0.47
N ILE A 141 8.28 7.78 -0.07
CA ILE A 141 8.46 6.36 0.18
C ILE A 141 7.37 5.60 -0.56
N ILE A 142 7.75 4.55 -1.28
CA ILE A 142 6.84 3.57 -1.86
C ILE A 142 7.19 2.21 -1.27
N ASP A 143 6.21 1.51 -0.69
CA ASP A 143 6.40 0.16 -0.13
C ASP A 143 5.69 -0.87 -1.00
N LEU A 144 6.44 -1.58 -1.85
CA LEU A 144 5.89 -2.65 -2.68
C LEU A 144 5.84 -3.95 -1.89
N ARG A 145 4.65 -4.53 -1.77
CA ARG A 145 4.47 -5.85 -1.15
C ARG A 145 4.72 -6.91 -2.21
N LEU A 146 5.77 -7.69 -2.02
CA LEU A 146 6.19 -8.72 -2.98
C LEU A 146 6.10 -10.11 -2.33
N PRO A 147 5.75 -11.15 -3.11
CA PRO A 147 5.87 -12.53 -2.65
C PRO A 147 7.32 -12.85 -2.24
N SER A 148 7.50 -13.66 -1.19
CA SER A 148 8.83 -14.01 -0.68
C SER A 148 9.72 -14.72 -1.71
N VAL A 149 9.13 -15.39 -2.70
CA VAL A 149 9.86 -16.02 -3.82
C VAL A 149 10.61 -14.96 -4.65
N ILE A 150 10.01 -13.79 -4.88
CA ILE A 150 10.61 -12.69 -5.65
C ILE A 150 11.81 -12.10 -4.90
N ARG A 151 11.69 -11.95 -3.57
CA ARG A 151 12.82 -11.53 -2.74
C ARG A 151 14.02 -12.46 -2.93
N GLN A 152 13.81 -13.78 -2.88
CA GLN A 152 14.91 -14.75 -3.06
C GLN A 152 15.53 -14.64 -4.45
N GLN A 153 14.73 -14.41 -5.50
CA GLN A 153 15.25 -14.25 -6.87
C GLN A 153 16.13 -13.01 -7.01
N ILE A 154 15.70 -11.87 -6.45
CA ILE A 154 16.45 -10.61 -6.47
C ILE A 154 17.72 -10.70 -5.59
N GLU A 155 17.61 -11.22 -4.36
CA GLU A 155 18.77 -11.37 -3.45
C GLU A 155 19.82 -12.36 -3.97
N THR A 156 19.39 -13.43 -4.67
CA THR A 156 20.31 -14.40 -5.29
C THR A 156 20.90 -13.94 -6.62
N LYS A 157 20.64 -12.68 -7.04
CA LYS A 157 21.08 -12.08 -8.31
C LYS A 157 20.67 -12.86 -9.55
N LYS A 158 19.59 -13.66 -9.46
CA LYS A 158 19.09 -14.41 -10.61
C LYS A 158 18.32 -13.53 -11.58
N VAL A 159 17.82 -12.38 -11.12
CA VAL A 159 17.09 -11.37 -11.89
C VAL A 159 17.51 -9.98 -11.38
N ASP A 160 17.82 -9.04 -12.27
CA ASP A 160 18.06 -7.64 -11.88
C ASP A 160 16.74 -6.98 -11.46
N LEU A 161 16.76 -6.07 -10.47
CA LEU A 161 15.54 -5.44 -9.99
C LEU A 161 14.85 -4.64 -11.10
N LEU A 162 15.60 -3.92 -11.93
CA LEU A 162 15.04 -3.18 -13.06
C LEU A 162 14.44 -4.12 -14.10
N GLU A 163 15.16 -5.20 -14.43
CA GLU A 163 14.70 -6.23 -15.36
C GLU A 163 13.39 -6.86 -14.87
N TRP A 164 13.30 -7.18 -13.57
CA TRP A 164 12.04 -7.66 -12.97
C TRP A 164 10.91 -6.64 -13.13
N PHE A 165 11.18 -5.34 -12.97
CA PHE A 165 10.16 -4.30 -13.17
C PHE A 165 9.77 -4.08 -14.65
N GLU A 166 10.60 -4.51 -15.58
CA GLU A 166 10.31 -4.47 -17.01
C GLU A 166 9.40 -5.62 -17.44
N ASP A 167 9.62 -6.80 -16.87
CA ASP A 167 8.88 -8.01 -17.21
C ASP A 167 7.56 -8.19 -16.45
N ASN A 168 7.33 -7.38 -15.41
CA ASN A 168 6.14 -7.47 -14.57
C ASN A 168 5.30 -6.18 -14.62
N ASP A 169 4.04 -6.33 -14.25
CA ASP A 169 3.06 -5.26 -14.02
C ASP A 169 2.16 -5.65 -12.82
N PRO A 170 1.37 -4.72 -12.25
CA PRO A 170 0.49 -5.04 -11.13
C PRO A 170 -0.45 -6.22 -11.38
N ASP A 171 -0.94 -6.40 -12.62
CA ASP A 171 -1.90 -7.43 -12.98
C ASP A 171 -1.23 -8.82 -13.03
N SER A 172 0.04 -8.89 -13.42
CA SER A 172 0.88 -10.11 -13.42
C SER A 172 1.38 -10.50 -12.03
N ILE A 173 1.68 -9.53 -11.14
CA ILE A 173 2.21 -9.81 -9.79
C ILE A 173 1.19 -10.56 -8.93
N HIS A 174 -0.11 -10.29 -9.09
CA HIS A 174 -1.18 -10.99 -8.37
C HIS A 174 -1.28 -12.48 -8.72
N THR A 175 -0.79 -12.91 -9.89
CA THR A 175 -0.81 -14.31 -10.34
C THR A 175 0.28 -15.19 -9.71
N LEU A 176 1.20 -14.59 -8.96
CA LEU A 176 2.33 -15.27 -8.31
C LEU A 176 2.06 -15.71 -6.85
N GLN A 177 0.81 -15.58 -6.39
CA GLN A 177 0.39 -16.18 -5.12
C GLN A 177 0.03 -17.66 -5.34
N PRO A 178 0.55 -18.60 -4.53
CA PRO A 178 0.16 -20.01 -4.59
C PRO A 178 -1.30 -20.22 -4.16
#